data_AF-A0A2V6FBJ0-F1
#
_entry.id   AF-A0A2V6FBJ0-F1
#
_cell.length_a   1.000
_cell.length_b   1.000
_cell.length_c   1.000
_cell.angle_alpha   90.00
_cell.angle_beta   90.00
_cell.angle_gamma   90.00
#
_symmetry.space_group_name_H-M   'P 1'
#
loop_
_entity.id
_entity.type
_entity.pdbx_description
1 polymer ?
#
loop_
_entity_poly.entity_id
_entity_poly.type
_entity_poly.pdbx_seq_one_letter_code
_entity_poly.pdbx_strand_id
1 'polypeptide(L)'
;MMGLAAAAAPLLAAAPSLFGAEEAGRKRLGVCTYSYNLHWRAAREGNPKARFKDPLEFLEYCHQLGAGGVQVAIGSREAGYTARLRARAEDWGMYLEGELSLPKEQSDVARFDSEIRTAREAGAEVARTAMLGGRRYESFDSAEAFQRFAEQSWKSLTLAEPVVRKHRVKLAIEN
;
A
#
# COMPACT_ATOMS: atom_id res chain seq x y z
N MET A 1 57.71 -44.05 33.68
CA MET A 1 57.17 -44.03 32.30
C MET A 1 55.69 -44.38 32.39
N MET A 2 54.84 -43.62 31.68
CA MET A 2 53.36 -43.63 31.68
C MET A 2 52.72 -42.96 32.90
N GLY A 3 51.90 -41.90 32.81
CA GLY A 3 51.34 -41.19 31.65
C GLY A 3 50.01 -40.58 32.11
N LEU A 4 49.96 -39.25 32.28
CA LEU A 4 48.73 -38.51 32.59
C LEU A 4 47.77 -38.60 31.39
N ALA A 5 46.54 -39.05 31.61
CA ALA A 5 45.45 -38.90 30.65
C ALA A 5 44.46 -37.85 31.19
N ALA A 6 44.60 -36.61 30.74
CA ALA A 6 43.62 -35.56 30.97
C ALA A 6 42.47 -35.74 29.97
N ALA A 7 41.27 -36.04 30.46
CA ALA A 7 40.07 -36.07 29.65
C ALA A 7 39.61 -34.63 29.38
N ALA A 8 39.74 -34.17 28.14
CA ALA A 8 39.16 -32.91 27.69
C ALA A 8 37.69 -33.15 27.30
N ALA A 9 36.75 -32.59 28.06
CA ALA A 9 35.35 -32.51 27.67
C ALA A 9 35.18 -31.41 26.61
N PRO A 10 34.54 -31.67 25.46
CA PRO A 10 34.26 -30.61 24.51
C PRO A 10 33.11 -29.74 25.05
N LEU A 11 33.40 -28.47 25.33
CA LEU A 11 32.36 -27.46 25.43
C LEU A 11 31.72 -27.30 24.05
N LEU A 12 30.53 -27.87 23.85
CA LEU A 12 29.64 -27.42 22.78
C LEU A 12 29.21 -26.00 23.14
N ALA A 13 29.90 -25.01 22.58
CA ALA A 13 29.37 -23.66 22.50
C ALA A 13 28.09 -23.73 21.65
N ALA A 14 26.93 -23.53 22.27
CA ALA A 14 25.71 -23.24 21.56
C ALA A 14 25.89 -21.90 20.85
N ALA A 15 26.44 -21.93 19.64
CA ALA A 15 26.41 -20.78 18.76
C ALA A 15 24.93 -20.47 18.48
N PRO A 16 24.41 -19.28 18.85
CA PRO A 16 23.09 -18.90 18.37
C PRO A 16 23.14 -18.96 16.84
N SER A 17 22.18 -19.68 16.27
CA SER A 17 21.96 -19.73 14.83
C SER A 17 21.97 -18.30 14.28
N LEU A 18 23.02 -17.93 13.54
CA LEU A 18 23.09 -16.67 12.79
C LEU A 18 21.99 -16.57 11.72
N PHE A 19 21.30 -17.67 11.44
CA PHE A 19 20.19 -17.75 10.50
C PHE A 19 18.80 -17.51 11.12
N GLY A 20 18.69 -17.50 12.46
CA GLY A 20 17.39 -17.41 13.15
C GLY A 20 17.00 -16.01 13.63
N ALA A 21 17.89 -15.02 13.52
CA ALA A 21 17.71 -13.69 14.11
C ALA A 21 17.33 -12.59 13.11
N GLU A 22 17.17 -12.90 11.82
CA GLU A 22 17.07 -11.87 10.76
C GLU A 22 15.65 -11.46 10.33
N GLU A 23 14.59 -12.18 10.69
CA GLU A 23 13.25 -11.89 10.12
C GLU A 23 12.31 -11.09 11.02
N ALA A 24 12.39 -11.24 12.35
CA ALA A 24 11.49 -10.56 13.26
C ALA A 24 11.97 -9.14 13.58
N GLY A 25 11.73 -8.19 12.65
CA GLY A 25 11.87 -6.76 12.93
C GLY A 25 12.57 -5.92 11.87
N ARG A 26 13.06 -6.51 10.77
CA ARG A 26 13.62 -5.71 9.67
C ARG A 26 12.49 -5.01 8.93
N LYS A 27 12.50 -3.67 8.92
CA LYS A 27 11.55 -2.87 8.12
C LYS A 27 11.75 -3.21 6.64
N ARG A 28 10.82 -3.97 6.07
CA ARG A 28 10.79 -4.33 4.64
C ARG A 28 10.18 -3.18 3.82
N LEU A 29 10.73 -2.93 2.63
CA LEU A 29 10.26 -1.86 1.73
C LEU A 29 8.85 -2.18 1.21
N GLY A 30 8.04 -1.14 1.04
CA GLY A 30 6.76 -1.24 0.34
C GLY A 30 6.91 -1.10 -1.16
N VAL A 31 5.92 -1.58 -1.90
CA VAL A 31 5.82 -1.43 -3.35
C VAL A 31 4.53 -0.71 -3.70
N CYS A 32 4.60 0.37 -4.48
CA CYS A 32 3.39 1.07 -4.93
C CYS A 32 2.96 0.59 -6.32
N THR A 33 1.68 0.78 -6.64
CA THR A 33 1.09 0.47 -7.96
C THR A 33 1.93 1.00 -9.12
N TYR A 34 2.49 2.21 -9.00
CA TYR A 34 3.22 2.85 -10.08
C TYR A 34 4.57 2.19 -10.40
N SER A 35 5.15 1.41 -9.48
CA SER A 35 6.35 0.61 -9.75
C SER A 35 6.13 -0.41 -10.87
N TYR A 36 4.88 -0.81 -11.12
CA TYR A 36 4.50 -1.78 -12.15
C TYR A 36 3.39 -1.24 -13.08
N ASN A 37 3.41 0.06 -13.41
CA ASN A 37 2.33 0.70 -14.18
C ASN A 37 2.07 0.04 -15.55
N LEU A 38 3.08 -0.51 -16.21
CA LEU A 38 2.89 -1.25 -17.47
C LEU A 38 2.04 -2.52 -17.28
N HIS A 39 2.24 -3.26 -16.18
CA HIS A 39 1.41 -4.43 -15.86
C HIS A 39 0.00 -4.02 -15.46
N TRP A 40 -0.16 -2.95 -14.68
CA TRP A 40 -1.49 -2.41 -14.38
C TRP A 40 -2.22 -1.92 -15.62
N ARG A 41 -1.53 -1.29 -16.57
CA ARG A 41 -2.11 -0.91 -17.86
C ARG A 41 -2.56 -2.15 -18.64
N ALA A 42 -1.69 -3.15 -18.76
CA ALA A 42 -2.02 -4.41 -19.42
C ALA A 42 -3.24 -5.10 -18.78
N ALA A 43 -3.35 -5.07 -17.45
CA ALA A 43 -4.49 -5.62 -16.72
C ALA A 43 -5.80 -4.90 -17.08
N ARG A 44 -5.80 -3.56 -17.11
CA ARG A 44 -6.97 -2.75 -17.50
C ARG A 44 -7.39 -2.99 -18.94
N GLU A 45 -6.43 -3.30 -19.81
CA GLU A 45 -6.65 -3.64 -21.22
C GLU A 45 -7.05 -5.13 -21.42
N GLY A 46 -7.19 -5.90 -20.34
CA GLY A 46 -7.57 -7.32 -20.40
C GLY A 46 -6.50 -8.24 -20.97
N ASN A 47 -5.23 -7.80 -20.99
CA ASN A 47 -4.14 -8.59 -21.56
C ASN A 47 -3.88 -9.84 -20.69
N PRO A 48 -3.92 -11.05 -21.27
CA PRO A 48 -3.71 -12.29 -20.52
C PRO A 48 -2.29 -12.41 -19.94
N LYS A 49 -1.33 -11.61 -20.43
CA LYS A 49 0.05 -11.55 -19.91
C LYS A 49 0.23 -10.55 -18.77
N ALA A 50 -0.82 -9.86 -18.32
CA ALA A 50 -0.75 -9.03 -17.12
C ALA A 50 -0.34 -9.89 -15.91
N ARG A 51 0.60 -9.39 -15.10
CA ARG A 51 1.19 -10.17 -14.01
C ARG A 51 0.20 -10.39 -12.86
N PHE A 52 -0.69 -9.43 -12.67
CA PHE A 52 -1.76 -9.38 -11.70
C PHE A 52 -2.88 -8.55 -12.31
N LYS A 53 -4.10 -8.77 -11.84
CA LYS A 53 -5.32 -8.13 -12.36
C LYS A 53 -6.05 -7.32 -11.30
N ASP A 54 -5.77 -7.59 -10.04
CA ASP A 54 -6.45 -6.98 -8.92
C ASP A 54 -5.50 -6.74 -7.73
N PRO A 55 -5.95 -6.02 -6.68
CA PRO A 55 -5.16 -5.74 -5.49
C PRO A 55 -4.65 -6.99 -4.75
N LEU A 56 -5.40 -8.09 -4.73
CA LEU A 56 -5.02 -9.32 -4.04
C LEU A 56 -3.88 -10.03 -4.77
N GLU A 57 -3.98 -10.15 -6.09
CA GLU A 57 -2.90 -10.70 -6.93
C GLU A 57 -1.64 -9.81 -6.88
N PHE A 58 -1.81 -8.49 -6.76
CA PHE A 58 -0.68 -7.57 -6.59
C PHE A 58 0.02 -7.76 -5.24
N LEU A 59 -0.76 -7.88 -4.14
CA LEU A 59 -0.23 -8.20 -2.81
C LEU A 59 0.54 -9.53 -2.83
N GLU A 60 -0.03 -10.57 -3.44
CA GLU A 60 0.60 -11.88 -3.65
C GLU A 60 1.93 -11.77 -4.39
N TYR A 61 1.95 -11.05 -5.50
CA TYR A 61 3.15 -10.86 -6.29
C TYR A 61 4.23 -10.12 -5.50
N CYS A 62 3.88 -9.05 -4.77
CA CYS A 62 4.83 -8.31 -3.96
C CYS A 62 5.34 -9.11 -2.76
N HIS A 63 4.52 -9.97 -2.16
CA HIS A 63 4.95 -10.91 -1.12
C HIS A 63 6.05 -11.85 -1.63
N GLN A 64 5.88 -12.42 -2.83
CA GLN A 64 6.89 -13.29 -3.47
C GLN A 64 8.23 -12.59 -3.69
N LEU A 65 8.23 -11.25 -3.80
CA LEU A 65 9.44 -10.44 -3.93
C LEU A 65 10.07 -10.04 -2.59
N GLY A 66 9.46 -10.42 -1.46
CA GLY A 66 9.92 -10.06 -0.11
C GLY A 66 9.50 -8.65 0.33
N ALA A 67 8.47 -8.06 -0.27
CA ALA A 67 7.97 -6.74 0.11
C ALA A 67 7.37 -6.75 1.52
N GLY A 68 7.44 -5.59 2.20
CA GLY A 68 6.84 -5.36 3.51
C GLY A 68 5.38 -4.94 3.46
N GLY A 69 4.87 -4.55 2.30
CA GLY A 69 3.52 -4.05 2.13
C GLY A 69 3.31 -3.47 0.73
N VAL A 70 2.09 -3.04 0.45
CA VAL A 70 1.74 -2.43 -0.85
C VAL A 70 0.90 -1.17 -0.68
N GLN A 71 1.10 -0.22 -1.59
CA GLN A 71 0.16 0.87 -1.82
C GLN A 71 -0.57 0.63 -3.15
N VAL A 72 -1.90 0.46 -3.10
CA VAL A 72 -2.68 0.03 -4.26
C VAL A 72 -4.09 0.64 -4.26
N ALA A 73 -4.63 0.89 -5.46
CA ALA A 73 -6.02 1.28 -5.63
C ALA A 73 -6.94 0.07 -5.41
N ILE A 74 -7.53 -0.03 -4.22
CA ILE A 74 -8.40 -1.15 -3.84
C ILE A 74 -9.77 -1.03 -4.54
N GLY A 75 -10.23 0.21 -4.75
CA GLY A 75 -11.55 0.53 -5.31
C GLY A 75 -12.69 0.16 -4.37
N SER A 76 -13.94 0.23 -4.85
CA SER A 76 -15.09 -0.30 -4.11
C SER A 76 -15.16 -1.82 -4.24
N ARG A 77 -15.36 -2.51 -3.11
CA ARG A 77 -15.41 -3.98 -3.03
C ARG A 77 -16.48 -4.45 -2.04
N GLU A 78 -16.93 -5.69 -2.22
CA GLU A 78 -17.75 -6.38 -1.23
C GLU A 78 -16.95 -6.76 0.04
N ALA A 79 -17.66 -6.96 1.15
CA ALA A 79 -17.05 -7.32 2.43
C ALA A 79 -16.25 -8.64 2.37
N GLY A 80 -16.70 -9.61 1.56
CA GLY A 80 -15.99 -10.87 1.39
C GLY A 80 -14.61 -10.69 0.75
N TYR A 81 -14.47 -9.75 -0.18
CA TYR A 81 -13.19 -9.45 -0.80
C TYR A 81 -12.25 -8.73 0.17
N THR A 82 -12.75 -7.71 0.89
CA THR A 82 -11.94 -6.95 1.85
C THR A 82 -11.44 -7.82 2.99
N ALA A 83 -12.28 -8.73 3.50
CA ALA A 83 -11.89 -9.71 4.51
C ALA A 83 -10.76 -10.63 4.03
N ARG A 84 -10.86 -11.16 2.79
CA ARG A 84 -9.80 -12.00 2.22
C ARG A 84 -8.49 -11.24 2.03
N LEU A 85 -8.56 -10.01 1.52
CA LEU A 85 -7.38 -9.17 1.30
C LEU A 85 -6.68 -8.86 2.63
N ARG A 86 -7.45 -8.49 3.64
CA ARG A 86 -6.95 -8.21 4.98
C ARG A 86 -6.28 -9.43 5.60
N ALA A 87 -6.98 -10.56 5.64
CA ALA A 87 -6.46 -11.79 6.24
C ALA A 87 -5.12 -12.18 5.60
N ARG A 88 -5.03 -12.04 4.27
CA ARG A 88 -3.79 -12.38 3.58
C ARG A 88 -2.63 -11.43 3.87
N ALA A 89 -2.89 -10.13 3.96
CA ALA A 89 -1.88 -9.17 4.37
C ALA A 89 -1.39 -9.45 5.80
N GLU A 90 -2.31 -9.75 6.72
CA GLU A 90 -2.00 -10.07 8.11
C GLU A 90 -1.19 -11.38 8.23
N ASP A 91 -1.59 -12.44 7.52
CA ASP A 91 -0.89 -13.74 7.50
C ASP A 91 0.58 -13.62 7.07
N TRP A 92 0.89 -12.66 6.18
CA TRP A 92 2.24 -12.41 5.67
C TRP A 92 3.01 -11.31 6.41
N GLY A 93 2.40 -10.71 7.42
CA GLY A 93 2.94 -9.54 8.10
C GLY A 93 3.22 -8.38 7.13
N MET A 94 2.35 -8.20 6.14
CA MET A 94 2.40 -7.11 5.17
C MET A 94 1.42 -6.00 5.55
N TYR A 95 1.81 -4.75 5.34
CA TYR A 95 0.88 -3.61 5.47
C TYR A 95 0.18 -3.30 4.14
N LEU A 96 -0.98 -2.66 4.23
CA LEU A 96 -1.77 -2.20 3.11
C LEU A 96 -2.01 -0.69 3.22
N GLU A 97 -1.70 0.03 2.14
CA GLU A 97 -2.05 1.44 1.97
C GLU A 97 -3.00 1.58 0.78
N GLY A 98 -4.06 2.38 0.96
CA GLY A 98 -4.99 2.67 -0.12
C GLY A 98 -4.43 3.72 -1.08
N GLU A 99 -4.92 3.70 -2.32
CA GLU A 99 -4.74 4.76 -3.30
C GLU A 99 -6.09 5.12 -3.90
N LEU A 100 -6.41 6.42 -3.98
CA LEU A 100 -7.73 6.88 -4.42
C LEU A 100 -7.74 8.31 -4.96
N SER A 101 -8.80 8.63 -5.68
CA SER A 101 -9.08 9.96 -6.22
C SER A 101 -10.07 10.71 -5.34
N LEU A 102 -9.74 11.95 -4.96
CA LEU A 102 -10.64 12.82 -4.21
C LEU A 102 -11.97 13.06 -4.96
N PRO A 103 -13.08 13.31 -4.22
CA PRO A 103 -14.32 13.76 -4.83
C PRO A 103 -14.13 15.19 -5.36
N LYS A 104 -14.46 15.42 -6.64
CA LYS A 104 -14.36 16.75 -7.27
C LYS A 104 -15.64 17.56 -7.08
N GLU A 105 -16.75 16.85 -6.91
CA GLU A 105 -18.09 17.40 -6.71
C GLU A 105 -18.94 16.54 -5.78
N GLN A 106 -20.12 17.03 -5.42
CA GLN A 106 -20.96 16.40 -4.41
C GLN A 106 -21.43 14.98 -4.81
N SER A 107 -21.66 14.76 -6.10
CA SER A 107 -21.99 13.47 -6.72
C SER A 107 -20.91 12.40 -6.50
N ASP A 108 -19.64 12.80 -6.35
CA ASP A 108 -18.53 11.87 -6.16
C ASP A 108 -18.42 11.35 -4.72
N VAL A 109 -19.08 12.00 -3.75
CA VAL A 109 -18.87 11.71 -2.32
C VAL A 109 -19.29 10.29 -1.97
N ALA A 110 -20.36 9.76 -2.56
CA ALA A 110 -20.81 8.39 -2.31
C ALA A 110 -19.79 7.34 -2.79
N ARG A 111 -19.18 7.58 -3.97
CA ARG A 111 -18.08 6.74 -4.50
C ARG A 111 -16.89 6.79 -3.55
N PHE A 112 -16.46 7.99 -3.15
CA PHE A 112 -15.33 8.19 -2.25
C PHE A 112 -15.56 7.55 -0.87
N ASP A 113 -16.78 7.66 -0.30
CA ASP A 113 -17.17 6.99 0.95
C ASP A 113 -17.05 5.46 0.83
N SER A 114 -17.54 4.89 -0.26
CA SER A 114 -17.42 3.46 -0.51
C SER A 114 -15.96 3.00 -0.64
N GLU A 115 -15.10 3.76 -1.34
CA GLU A 115 -13.67 3.43 -1.48
C GLU A 115 -12.91 3.55 -0.16
N ILE A 116 -13.15 4.59 0.64
CA ILE A 116 -12.53 4.75 1.96
C ILE A 116 -12.97 3.63 2.91
N ARG A 117 -14.27 3.30 2.92
CA ARG A 117 -14.80 2.16 3.68
C ARG A 117 -14.11 0.87 3.28
N THR A 118 -14.01 0.59 1.98
CA THR A 118 -13.35 -0.62 1.47
C THR A 118 -11.87 -0.66 1.87
N ALA A 119 -11.14 0.46 1.77
CA ALA A 119 -9.74 0.52 2.20
C ALA A 119 -9.60 0.21 3.70
N ARG A 120 -10.46 0.79 4.54
CA ARG A 120 -10.49 0.55 5.98
C ARG A 120 -10.79 -0.91 6.32
N GLU A 121 -11.81 -1.50 5.68
CA GLU A 121 -12.19 -2.90 5.88
C GLU A 121 -11.07 -3.86 5.46
N ALA A 122 -10.32 -3.52 4.40
CA ALA A 122 -9.16 -4.28 3.95
C ALA A 122 -7.92 -4.13 4.87
N GLY A 123 -8.01 -3.31 5.93
CA GLY A 123 -6.95 -3.13 6.92
C GLY A 123 -6.06 -1.91 6.69
N ALA A 124 -6.34 -1.06 5.69
CA ALA A 124 -5.57 0.15 5.48
C ALA A 124 -5.89 1.22 6.54
N GLU A 125 -4.84 1.85 7.07
CA GLU A 125 -4.96 3.00 7.99
C GLU A 125 -4.71 4.33 7.28
N VAL A 126 -3.98 4.28 6.16
CA VAL A 126 -3.62 5.43 5.34
C VAL A 126 -4.11 5.18 3.92
N ALA A 127 -4.68 6.21 3.31
CA ALA A 127 -4.96 6.24 1.88
C ALA A 127 -4.26 7.44 1.26
N ARG A 128 -3.52 7.20 0.19
CA ARG A 128 -2.82 8.20 -0.58
C ARG A 128 -3.72 8.74 -1.69
N THR A 129 -3.65 10.04 -1.91
CA THR A 129 -4.26 10.72 -3.06
C THR A 129 -3.27 11.67 -3.72
N ALA A 130 -3.49 11.99 -4.99
CA ALA A 130 -2.77 13.03 -5.71
C ALA A 130 -3.78 14.06 -6.21
N MET A 131 -3.42 15.33 -6.13
CA MET A 131 -4.30 16.43 -6.57
C MET A 131 -4.01 16.85 -8.01
N LEU A 132 -2.73 16.76 -8.42
CA LEU A 132 -2.30 17.04 -9.78
C LEU A 132 -1.91 15.74 -10.51
N GLY A 133 -2.40 15.57 -11.74
CA GLY A 133 -2.09 14.39 -12.57
C GLY A 133 -0.84 14.55 -13.44
N GLY A 134 -0.21 15.73 -13.43
CA GLY A 134 0.93 16.08 -14.27
C GLY A 134 1.98 16.87 -13.50
N ARG A 135 2.94 17.45 -14.22
CA ARG A 135 4.01 18.24 -13.60
C ARG A 135 3.55 19.67 -13.40
N ARG A 136 3.75 20.25 -12.21
CA ARG A 136 3.33 21.62 -11.89
C ARG A 136 3.82 22.66 -12.91
N TYR A 137 5.05 22.50 -13.39
CA TYR A 137 5.67 23.41 -14.36
C TYR A 137 5.27 23.15 -15.83
N GLU A 138 4.50 22.10 -16.11
CA GLU A 138 3.96 21.78 -17.44
C GLU A 138 2.44 21.92 -17.51
N SER A 139 1.76 21.96 -16.35
CA SER A 139 0.29 21.83 -16.27
C SER A 139 -0.46 23.17 -16.33
N PHE A 140 0.20 24.28 -16.05
CA PHE A 140 -0.42 25.60 -15.97
C PHE A 140 0.24 26.58 -16.93
N ASP A 141 -0.56 27.21 -17.78
CA ASP A 141 -0.15 28.23 -18.74
C ASP A 141 -0.33 29.67 -18.22
N SER A 142 -0.92 29.81 -17.03
CA SER A 142 -1.32 31.09 -16.45
C SER A 142 -1.44 31.00 -14.92
N ALA A 143 -1.30 32.14 -14.25
CA ALA A 143 -1.51 32.23 -12.80
C ALA A 143 -2.96 31.90 -12.43
N GLU A 144 -3.90 32.31 -13.28
CA GLU A 144 -5.33 32.05 -13.12
C GLU A 144 -5.65 30.55 -13.24
N ALA A 145 -4.97 29.81 -14.13
CA ALA A 145 -5.12 28.35 -14.20
C ALA A 145 -4.65 27.66 -12.92
N PHE A 146 -3.53 28.11 -12.35
CA PHE A 146 -3.05 27.61 -11.06
C PHE A 146 -4.02 27.94 -9.91
N GLN A 147 -4.57 29.15 -9.88
CA GLN A 147 -5.55 29.56 -8.87
C GLN A 147 -6.82 28.69 -8.92
N ARG A 148 -7.37 28.46 -10.13
CA ARG A 148 -8.53 27.56 -10.32
C ARG A 148 -8.24 26.14 -9.84
N PHE A 149 -7.04 25.63 -10.11
CA PHE A 149 -6.61 24.33 -9.62
C PHE A 149 -6.55 24.28 -8.09
N ALA A 150 -6.00 25.31 -7.44
CA ALA A 150 -5.92 25.40 -5.99
C ALA A 150 -7.31 25.47 -5.34
N GLU A 151 -8.23 26.26 -5.91
CA GLU A 151 -9.62 26.36 -5.45
C GLU A 151 -10.36 25.03 -5.55
N GLN A 152 -10.26 24.35 -6.70
CA GLN A 152 -10.87 23.05 -6.91
C GLN A 152 -10.26 21.97 -5.99
N SER A 153 -8.95 22.04 -5.77
CA SER A 153 -8.23 21.18 -4.83
C SER A 153 -8.78 21.34 -3.41
N TRP A 154 -8.93 22.59 -2.94
CA TRP A 154 -9.48 22.89 -1.62
C TRP A 154 -10.92 22.42 -1.46
N LYS A 155 -11.76 22.63 -2.49
CA LYS A 155 -13.14 22.09 -2.53
C LYS A 155 -13.14 20.57 -2.38
N SER A 156 -12.26 19.88 -3.09
CA SER A 156 -12.16 18.42 -3.06
C SER A 156 -11.76 17.89 -1.67
N LEU A 157 -10.82 18.57 -1.00
CA LEU A 157 -10.43 18.25 0.38
C LEU A 157 -11.57 18.50 1.39
N THR A 158 -12.33 19.58 1.20
CA THR A 158 -13.49 19.90 2.03
C THR A 158 -14.58 18.83 1.93
N LEU A 159 -14.82 18.30 0.73
CA LEU A 159 -15.75 17.19 0.51
C LEU A 159 -15.22 15.87 1.10
N ALA A 160 -13.91 15.66 1.09
CA ALA A 160 -13.26 14.44 1.57
C ALA A 160 -13.17 14.34 3.10
N GLU A 161 -12.90 15.45 3.81
CA GLU A 161 -12.71 15.50 5.26
C GLU A 161 -13.75 14.70 6.07
N PRO A 162 -15.06 14.93 5.89
CA PRO A 162 -16.06 14.28 6.75
C PRO A 162 -16.09 12.77 6.56
N VAL A 163 -15.76 12.30 5.35
CA VAL A 163 -15.72 10.87 5.01
C VAL A 163 -14.49 10.20 5.62
N VAL A 164 -13.30 10.79 5.46
CA VAL A 164 -12.07 10.19 6.02
C VAL A 164 -12.11 10.17 7.56
N ARG A 165 -12.70 11.20 8.17
CA ARG A 165 -12.97 11.26 9.62
C ARG A 165 -13.96 10.19 10.07
N LYS A 166 -15.07 10.01 9.35
CA LYS A 166 -16.10 8.98 9.62
C LYS A 166 -15.47 7.58 9.71
N HIS A 167 -14.55 7.24 8.80
CA HIS A 167 -13.92 5.92 8.73
C HIS A 167 -12.59 5.81 9.47
N ARG A 168 -12.09 6.92 10.04
CA ARG A 168 -10.81 7.00 10.76
C ARG A 168 -9.62 6.56 9.90
N VAL A 169 -9.62 6.95 8.62
CA VAL A 169 -8.51 6.75 7.68
C VAL A 169 -7.75 8.06 7.54
N LYS A 170 -6.41 8.00 7.58
CA LYS A 170 -5.56 9.16 7.33
C LYS A 170 -5.41 9.35 5.83
N LEU A 171 -5.58 10.59 5.36
CA LEU A 171 -5.35 10.94 3.96
C LEU A 171 -3.93 11.47 3.78
N ALA A 172 -3.12 10.80 2.96
CA ALA A 172 -1.80 11.27 2.56
C ALA A 172 -1.89 11.99 1.21
N ILE A 173 -1.55 13.28 1.17
CA ILE A 173 -1.64 14.11 -0.03
C ILE A 173 -0.28 14.13 -0.72
N GLU A 174 -0.18 13.57 -1.93
CA GLU A 174 0.97 13.79 -2.81
C GLU A 174 0.87 15.13 -3.52
N ASN A 175 1.98 15.87 -3.47
CA ASN A 175 2.22 17.16 -4.12
C ASN A 175 2.64 17.01 -5.59
#